data_AF-A0A817V049-F1
#
_entry.id   AF-A0A817V049-F1
#
_cell.length_a   1.000
_cell.length_b   1.000
_cell.length_c   1.000
_cell.angle_alpha   90.00
_cell.angle_beta   90.00
_cell.angle_gamma   90.00
#
_symmetry.space_group_name_H-M   'P 1'
#
loop_
_entity.id
_entity.type
_entity.pdbx_description
1 polymer ?
#
loop_
_entity_poly.entity_id
_entity_poly.type
_entity_poly.pdbx_seq_one_letter_code
_entity_poly.pdbx_strand_id
1 'polypeptide(L)'
;MHAAAFYGRVDVVRCLLENGTNFRIKNKAYNTAEDEAYNDDVKKNKLTQHQTLLHCANLIDFNGNTSLHLAAYGEHTSIVDYLVNHGCDPTVKNRWGITAEEEGNKYSNSITDIFKRMCERDMFEMARTGVH
;
A
#
# COMPACT_ATOMS: atom_id res chain seq x y z
N MET A 1 5.46 6.51 -4.92
CA MET A 1 5.20 5.68 -3.73
C MET A 1 6.34 4.72 -3.44
N HIS A 2 6.63 3.76 -4.32
CA HIS A 2 7.68 2.74 -4.13
C HIS A 2 9.05 3.28 -3.70
N ALA A 3 9.59 4.28 -4.40
CA ALA A 3 10.87 4.89 -4.03
C ALA A 3 10.84 5.52 -2.63
N ALA A 4 9.75 6.20 -2.27
CA ALA A 4 9.62 6.81 -0.95
C ALA A 4 9.54 5.76 0.17
N ALA A 5 8.84 4.65 -0.07
CA ALA A 5 8.78 3.51 0.83
C ALA A 5 10.15 2.83 0.99
N PHE A 6 10.85 2.59 -0.13
CA PHE A 6 12.19 1.98 -0.12
C PHE A 6 13.23 2.81 0.65
N TYR A 7 13.22 4.14 0.45
CA TYR A 7 14.16 5.05 1.12
C TYR A 7 13.69 5.53 2.50
N GLY A 8 12.61 4.98 3.07
CA GLY A 8 12.16 5.33 4.42
C GLY A 8 11.65 6.77 4.55
N ARG A 9 11.18 7.39 3.47
CA ARG A 9 10.74 8.78 3.44
C ARG A 9 9.30 8.90 3.94
N VAL A 10 9.12 8.77 5.27
CA VAL A 10 7.81 8.79 5.95
C VAL A 10 6.97 10.00 5.54
N ASP A 11 7.54 11.21 5.56
CA ASP A 11 6.80 12.44 5.24
C ASP A 11 6.33 12.46 3.78
N VAL A 12 7.12 11.89 2.87
CA VAL A 12 6.77 11.78 1.45
C VAL A 12 5.68 10.74 1.27
N VAL A 13 5.77 9.60 1.96
CA VAL A 13 4.71 8.57 1.95
C VAL A 13 3.40 9.13 2.50
N ARG A 14 3.45 9.81 3.65
CA ARG A 14 2.29 10.46 4.27
C ARG A 14 1.68 11.48 3.32
N CYS A 15 2.49 12.40 2.77
CA CYS A 15 2.03 13.41 1.84
C CYS A 15 1.40 12.79 0.58
N LEU A 16 1.99 11.73 0.02
CA LEU A 16 1.48 11.05 -1.17
C LEU A 16 0.13 10.37 -0.92
N LEU A 17 -0.06 9.80 0.27
CA LEU A 17 -1.32 9.20 0.71
C LEU A 17 -2.34 10.30 1.01
N GLU A 18 -2.03 11.24 1.89
CA GLU A 18 -2.97 12.29 2.33
C GLU A 18 -3.47 13.19 1.19
N ASN A 19 -2.65 13.47 0.17
CA ASN A 19 -3.06 14.44 -0.86
C ASN A 19 -3.88 13.85 -2.02
N GLY A 20 -4.29 12.57 -2.00
CA GLY A 20 -5.01 11.97 -3.13
C GLY A 20 -4.25 12.19 -4.46
N THR A 21 -2.92 12.35 -4.35
CA THR A 21 -2.09 12.93 -5.40
C THR A 21 -2.16 12.04 -6.62
N ASN A 22 -2.45 12.58 -7.80
CA ASN A 22 -2.49 11.82 -9.04
C ASN A 22 -1.05 11.40 -9.44
N PHE A 23 -0.47 10.38 -8.79
CA PHE A 23 0.93 9.93 -8.96
C PHE A 23 1.19 9.17 -10.27
N ARG A 24 0.32 9.32 -11.27
CA ARG A 24 0.49 8.71 -12.59
C ARG A 24 1.54 9.43 -13.45
N ILE A 25 2.65 9.87 -12.86
CA ILE A 25 3.85 10.26 -13.61
C ILE A 25 4.51 8.98 -14.14
N LYS A 26 3.90 8.42 -15.20
CA LYS A 26 4.55 7.43 -16.05
C LYS A 26 5.56 8.17 -16.94
N ASN A 27 6.73 7.56 -17.13
CA ASN A 27 7.67 7.92 -18.18
C ASN A 27 6.93 7.95 -19.53
N LYS A 28 7.26 8.91 -20.40
CA LYS A 28 6.54 9.42 -21.60
C LYS A 28 6.03 8.39 -22.65
N ALA A 29 6.17 7.08 -22.43
CA ALA A 29 5.86 6.03 -23.41
C ALA A 29 4.61 5.18 -23.13
N TYR A 30 3.91 5.35 -21.99
CA TYR A 30 2.84 4.43 -21.56
C TYR A 30 1.46 5.10 -21.38
N ASN A 31 1.03 5.91 -22.35
CA ASN A 31 -0.38 6.27 -22.47
C ASN A 31 -1.13 5.10 -23.13
N THR A 32 -1.71 4.22 -22.33
CA THR A 32 -2.67 3.19 -22.79
C THR A 32 -4.10 3.63 -22.50
N ALA A 33 -5.08 3.19 -23.30
CA ALA A 33 -6.48 3.63 -23.23
C ALA A 33 -7.18 3.48 -21.84
N GLU A 34 -6.66 2.61 -20.96
CA GLU A 34 -7.12 2.46 -19.57
C GLU A 34 -6.93 3.73 -18.73
N ASP A 35 -5.94 4.55 -19.09
CA ASP A 35 -5.57 5.76 -18.39
C ASP A 35 -6.55 6.94 -18.64
N GLU A 36 -7.32 6.92 -19.74
CA GLU A 36 -8.41 7.87 -20.00
C GLU A 36 -9.67 7.48 -19.23
N ALA A 37 -10.01 6.19 -19.20
CA ALA A 37 -11.14 5.68 -18.41
C ALA A 37 -10.98 5.97 -16.91
N TYR A 38 -9.77 5.86 -16.35
CA TYR A 38 -9.51 6.15 -14.94
C TYR A 38 -9.71 7.64 -14.57
N ASN A 39 -9.32 8.57 -15.44
CA ASN A 39 -9.52 10.00 -15.19
C ASN A 39 -11.00 10.38 -15.24
N ASP A 40 -11.76 9.67 -16.09
CA ASP A 40 -13.20 9.84 -16.21
C ASP A 40 -13.94 9.15 -15.05
N ASP A 41 -13.48 8.00 -14.57
CA ASP A 41 -14.05 7.28 -13.43
C ASP A 41 -13.71 7.94 -12.09
N VAL A 42 -12.52 8.49 -11.87
CA VAL A 42 -12.24 9.27 -10.64
C VAL A 42 -13.07 10.56 -10.61
N LYS A 43 -13.42 11.12 -11.78
CA LYS A 43 -14.32 12.29 -11.89
C LYS A 43 -15.80 11.93 -11.81
N LYS A 44 -16.22 10.77 -12.35
CA LYS A 44 -17.63 10.32 -12.41
C LYS A 44 -18.04 9.52 -11.19
N ASN A 45 -17.15 8.67 -10.70
CA ASN A 45 -17.32 7.86 -9.50
C ASN A 45 -16.69 8.65 -8.35
N LYS A 46 -17.52 9.05 -7.38
CA LYS A 46 -17.12 9.72 -6.14
C LYS A 46 -16.28 8.77 -5.27
N LEU A 47 -15.13 8.31 -5.76
CA LEU A 47 -14.16 7.61 -4.95
C LEU A 47 -13.76 8.59 -3.86
N THR A 48 -14.15 8.30 -2.63
CA THR A 48 -13.75 9.13 -1.50
C THR A 48 -12.23 9.11 -1.43
N GLN A 49 -11.62 10.18 -0.91
CA GLN A 49 -10.16 10.29 -0.72
C GLN A 49 -9.57 8.97 -0.19
N HIS A 50 -10.26 8.33 0.76
CA HIS A 50 -9.91 7.01 1.32
C HIS A 50 -9.82 5.85 0.30
N GLN A 51 -10.71 5.80 -0.70
CA GLN A 51 -10.69 4.77 -1.75
C GLN A 51 -9.60 5.04 -2.79
N THR A 52 -9.32 6.31 -3.09
CA THR A 52 -8.17 6.68 -3.92
C THR A 52 -6.87 6.30 -3.20
N LEU A 53 -6.73 6.65 -1.91
CA LEU A 53 -5.58 6.29 -1.06
C LEU A 53 -5.27 4.78 -1.11
N LEU A 54 -6.30 3.96 -0.96
CA LEU A 54 -6.20 2.50 -0.98
C LEU A 54 -5.62 1.97 -2.31
N HIS A 55 -6.02 2.58 -3.42
CA HIS A 55 -5.58 2.19 -4.77
C HIS A 55 -4.09 2.50 -5.00
N CYS A 56 -3.59 3.61 -4.44
CA CYS A 56 -2.20 4.06 -4.58
C CYS A 56 -1.21 3.08 -3.96
N ALA A 57 -1.59 2.54 -2.80
CA ALA A 57 -0.69 1.79 -1.96
C ALA A 57 -0.58 0.32 -2.38
N ASN A 58 -1.60 -0.19 -3.05
CA ASN A 58 -1.62 -1.52 -3.68
C ASN A 58 -0.96 -1.55 -5.07
N LEU A 59 -0.41 -0.43 -5.56
CA LEU A 59 0.38 -0.44 -6.79
C LEU A 59 1.61 -1.34 -6.66
N ILE A 60 1.88 -2.11 -7.71
CA ILE A 60 3.02 -3.01 -7.81
C ILE A 60 4.11 -2.47 -8.74
N ASP A 61 5.37 -2.77 -8.44
CA ASP A 61 6.51 -2.51 -9.33
C ASP A 61 6.70 -3.62 -10.37
N PHE A 62 7.79 -3.55 -11.15
CA PHE A 62 8.15 -4.58 -12.15
C PHE A 62 8.38 -5.97 -11.57
N ASN A 63 8.58 -6.09 -10.27
CA ASN A 63 8.79 -7.35 -9.56
C ASN A 63 7.53 -7.81 -8.81
N GLY A 64 6.42 -7.10 -8.95
CA GLY A 64 5.20 -7.38 -8.20
C GLY A 64 5.22 -6.85 -6.76
N ASN A 65 6.23 -6.05 -6.38
CA ASN A 65 6.32 -5.53 -5.01
C ASN A 65 5.36 -4.36 -4.83
N THR A 66 4.55 -4.44 -3.78
CA THR A 66 3.81 -3.28 -3.29
C THR A 66 4.72 -2.32 -2.53
N SER A 67 4.21 -1.14 -2.19
CA SER A 67 4.94 -0.22 -1.32
C SER A 67 5.18 -0.80 0.08
N LEU A 68 4.34 -1.74 0.51
CA LEU A 68 4.51 -2.46 1.77
C LEU A 68 5.70 -3.43 1.74
N HIS A 69 5.95 -4.12 0.61
CA HIS A 69 7.14 -4.97 0.44
C HIS A 69 8.43 -4.16 0.58
N LEU A 70 8.48 -2.98 -0.05
CA LEU A 70 9.68 -2.14 -0.02
C LEU A 70 9.90 -1.50 1.36
N ALA A 71 8.83 -1.12 2.05
CA ALA A 71 8.91 -0.62 3.42
C ALA A 71 9.36 -1.73 4.39
N ALA A 72 8.85 -2.95 4.22
CA ALA A 72 9.23 -4.12 5.00
C ALA A 72 10.69 -4.52 4.77
N TYR A 73 11.13 -4.59 3.50
CA TYR A 73 12.52 -4.85 3.12
C TYR A 73 13.49 -3.83 3.73
N GLY A 74 13.10 -2.55 3.78
CA GLY A 74 13.89 -1.49 4.38
C GLY A 74 13.77 -1.35 5.91
N GLU A 75 13.03 -2.24 6.57
CA GLU A 75 12.71 -2.17 8.02
C GLU A 75 12.09 -0.83 8.47
N HIS A 76 11.37 -0.17 7.57
CA HIS A 76 10.73 1.12 7.84
C HIS A 76 9.40 0.92 8.58
N THR A 77 9.47 0.46 9.83
CA THR A 77 8.32 0.11 10.69
C THR A 77 7.24 1.19 10.72
N SER A 78 7.61 2.46 10.80
CA SER A 78 6.66 3.59 10.77
C SER A 78 5.87 3.67 9.45
N ILE A 79 6.50 3.33 8.33
CA ILE A 79 5.84 3.29 7.01
C ILE A 79 4.96 2.05 6.91
N VAL A 80 5.43 0.90 7.38
CA VAL A 80 4.64 -0.34 7.42
C VAL A 80 3.36 -0.14 8.24
N ASP A 81 3.48 0.41 9.45
CA ASP A 81 2.35 0.72 10.32
C ASP A 81 1.38 1.71 9.68
N TYR A 82 1.90 2.77 9.06
CA TYR A 82 1.07 3.74 8.36
C TYR A 82 0.30 3.10 7.21
N LEU A 83 0.96 2.33 6.34
CA LEU A 83 0.36 1.69 5.17
C LEU A 83 -0.72 0.69 5.57
N VAL A 84 -0.43 -0.17 6.54
CA VAL A 84 -1.37 -1.15 7.08
C VAL A 84 -2.60 -0.45 7.64
N ASN A 85 -2.42 0.61 8.45
CA ASN A 85 -3.54 1.37 9.02
C ASN A 85 -4.36 2.14 7.97
N HIS A 86 -3.87 2.28 6.74
CA HIS A 86 -4.60 2.89 5.62
C HIS A 86 -5.19 1.85 4.64
N GLY A 87 -5.29 0.59 5.07
CA GLY A 87 -5.99 -0.48 4.35
C GLY A 87 -5.16 -1.17 3.25
N CYS A 88 -3.84 -0.96 3.23
CA CYS A 88 -2.99 -1.71 2.30
C CYS A 88 -3.11 -3.21 2.60
N ASP A 89 -3.35 -4.02 1.58
CA ASP A 89 -3.46 -5.47 1.76
C ASP A 89 -2.05 -6.08 1.96
N PRO A 90 -1.75 -6.63 3.15
CA PRO A 90 -0.44 -7.20 3.40
C PRO A 90 -0.28 -8.62 2.84
N THR A 91 -1.37 -9.23 2.39
CA THR A 91 -1.39 -10.61 1.87
C THR A 91 -0.98 -10.69 0.40
N VAL A 92 -0.83 -9.54 -0.28
CA VAL A 92 -0.35 -9.46 -1.66
C VAL A 92 1.02 -10.11 -1.76
N LYS A 93 1.17 -11.00 -2.75
CA LYS A 93 2.42 -11.68 -3.05
C LYS A 93 3.09 -11.05 -4.26
N ASN A 94 4.40 -10.83 -4.16
CA ASN A 94 5.22 -10.43 -5.30
C ASN A 94 5.44 -11.59 -6.28
N ARG A 95 6.21 -11.37 -7.36
CA ARG A 95 6.48 -12.39 -8.39
C ARG A 95 7.25 -13.62 -7.88
N TRP A 96 7.86 -13.53 -6.70
CA TRP A 96 8.51 -14.66 -6.05
C TRP A 96 7.58 -15.42 -5.10
N GLY A 97 6.31 -15.01 -4.99
CA GLY A 97 5.33 -15.63 -4.10
C GLY A 97 5.49 -15.21 -2.63
N ILE A 98 6.24 -14.15 -2.37
CA ILE A 98 6.59 -13.64 -1.04
C ILE A 98 5.67 -12.47 -0.69
N THR A 99 5.16 -12.42 0.53
CA THR A 99 4.37 -11.31 1.10
C THR A 99 5.28 -10.22 1.70
N ALA A 100 4.72 -9.06 2.00
CA ALA A 100 5.50 -7.98 2.64
C ALA A 100 6.08 -8.39 4.00
N GLU A 101 5.31 -9.13 4.81
CA GLU A 101 5.79 -9.64 6.10
C GLU A 101 6.97 -10.63 5.91
N GLU A 102 6.82 -11.60 5.02
CA GLU A 102 7.87 -12.58 4.72
C GLU A 102 9.14 -11.90 4.15
N GLU A 103 8.99 -10.86 3.33
CA GLU A 103 10.11 -10.11 2.74
C GLU A 103 10.95 -9.41 3.82
N GLY A 104 10.33 -8.75 4.80
CA GLY A 104 11.06 -8.12 5.90
C GLY A 104 11.61 -9.12 6.92
N ASN A 105 10.86 -10.19 7.21
CA ASN A 105 11.28 -11.24 8.15
C ASN A 105 12.43 -12.10 7.64
N LYS A 106 12.81 -11.99 6.36
CA LYS A 106 13.97 -12.67 5.78
C LYS A 106 15.29 -12.35 6.49
N TYR A 107 15.38 -11.15 7.08
CA TYR A 107 16.58 -10.66 7.76
C TYR A 107 16.32 -10.18 9.19
N SER A 108 15.08 -9.80 9.54
CA SER A 108 14.73 -9.22 10.84
C SER A 108 13.23 -9.35 11.13
N ASN A 109 12.84 -9.75 12.34
CA ASN A 109 11.42 -9.89 12.71
C ASN A 109 10.76 -8.57 13.19
N SER A 110 11.40 -7.43 12.94
CA SER A 110 11.02 -6.12 13.50
C SER A 110 9.61 -5.65 13.11
N ILE A 111 9.08 -6.14 11.99
CA ILE A 111 7.75 -5.78 11.46
C ILE A 111 6.64 -6.76 11.86
N THR A 112 6.97 -7.96 12.37
CA THR A 112 6.01 -9.04 12.69
C THR A 112 4.92 -8.56 13.64
N ASP A 113 5.28 -7.80 14.67
CA ASP A 113 4.33 -7.31 15.66
C ASP A 113 3.33 -6.29 15.09
N ILE A 114 3.66 -5.64 13.97
CA ILE A 114 2.75 -4.73 13.27
C ILE A 114 1.65 -5.54 12.58
N PHE A 115 2.03 -6.59 11.83
CA PHE A 115 1.07 -7.46 11.13
C PHE A 115 0.18 -8.25 12.09
N LYS A 116 0.73 -8.74 13.22
CA LYS A 116 -0.08 -9.41 14.26
C LYS A 116 -1.15 -8.50 14.85
N ARG A 117 -0.78 -7.25 15.18
CA ARG A 117 -1.72 -6.25 15.71
C ARG A 117 -2.84 -5.91 14.72
N MET A 118 -2.59 -6.03 13.42
CA MET A 118 -3.60 -5.84 12.39
C MET A 118 -4.65 -6.96 12.42
N CYS A 119 -4.23 -8.24 12.42
CA CYS A 119 -5.15 -9.38 12.52
C CYS A 119 -6.05 -9.32 13.76
N GLU A 120 -5.50 -8.88 14.89
CA GLU A 120 -6.29 -8.69 16.12
C GLU A 120 -7.33 -7.57 15.97
N ARG A 121 -6.96 -6.45 15.34
CA ARG A 121 -7.88 -5.32 15.10
C ARG A 121 -9.03 -5.69 14.18
N ASP A 122 -8.76 -6.38 13.08
CA ASP A 122 -9.80 -6.83 12.14
C ASP A 122 -10.79 -7.76 12.85
N MET A 123 -10.29 -8.66 13.70
CA MET A 123 -11.14 -9.55 14.51
C MET A 123 -12.03 -8.78 15.50
N PHE A 124 -11.52 -7.71 16.11
CA PHE A 124 -12.31 -6.83 17.00
C PHE A 124 -13.31 -5.95 16.25
N GLU A 125 -13.00 -5.47 15.04
CA GLU A 125 -13.96 -4.73 14.21
C GLU A 125 -15.06 -5.62 13.66
N MET A 126 -14.74 -6.83 13.20
CA MET A 126 -15.73 -7.83 12.79
C MET A 126 -16.68 -8.18 13.96
N ALA A 127 -16.12 -8.37 15.17
CA ALA A 127 -16.91 -8.62 16.38
C ALA A 127 -17.81 -7.42 16.79
N ARG A 128 -17.42 -6.18 16.46
CA ARG A 128 -18.24 -4.98 16.73
C ARG A 128 -19.31 -4.73 15.67
N THR A 129 -19.02 -5.04 14.41
CA THR A 129 -19.92 -4.74 13.28
C THR A 129 -20.93 -5.85 13.01
N GLY A 130 -20.77 -7.04 13.61
CA GLY A 130 -21.74 -8.13 13.53
C GLY A 130 -21.87 -8.76 12.14
N VAL A 131 -20.91 -8.49 11.25
CA VAL A 131 -20.83 -9.10 9.93
C VAL A 131 -20.00 -10.37 10.07
N HIS A 132 -20.66 -11.53 9.96
CA HIS A 132 -20.06 -12.86 9.95
C HIS A 132 -19.60 -13.26 8.56
#